data_AF-A0A4S8QZW6-F1
#
_entry.id   AF-A0A4S8QZW6-F1
#
_cell.length_a   1.000
_cell.length_b   1.000
_cell.length_c   1.000
_cell.angle_alpha   90.00
_cell.angle_beta   90.00
_cell.angle_gamma   90.00
#
_symmetry.space_group_name_H-M   'P 1'
#
loop_
_entity.id
_entity.type
_entity.pdbx_description
1 polymer ?
#
loop_
_entity_poly.entity_id
_entity_poly.type
_entity_poly.pdbx_seq_one_letter_code
_entity_poly.pdbx_strand_id
1 'polypeptide(L)'
;MSSGQSTAPIAAGQSGTNVGGNAQQTAGSEPEEVWDEAKLEQAMKTLKEMHIQCRNLRSTIPRLLTPLATKQQSPEQLFSSFQQAATTSNKEVRDFTRLMKDEEGVKLFEHAKKSRAENPHGIKPWRVTEHPDWLDRDT
;
A
#
# COMPACT_ATOMS: atom_id res chain seq x y z
N MET A 1 68.43 28.35 24.34
CA MET A 1 67.29 27.59 24.89
C MET A 1 66.72 26.74 23.75
N SER A 2 66.68 25.41 23.92
CA SER A 2 65.99 24.33 23.17
C SER A 2 65.92 24.39 21.64
N SER A 3 66.60 23.49 20.90
CA SER A 3 66.16 22.11 20.49
C SER A 3 65.11 22.12 19.36
N GLY A 4 65.22 21.46 18.20
CA GLY A 4 66.21 20.55 17.61
C GLY A 4 65.68 19.93 16.29
N GLN A 5 66.62 19.41 15.47
CA GLN A 5 66.54 18.35 14.41
C GLN A 5 65.64 18.59 13.18
N SER A 6 66.06 18.60 11.90
CA SER A 6 67.03 17.84 11.07
C SER A 6 66.58 16.43 10.60
N THR A 7 66.24 16.37 9.30
CA THR A 7 66.51 15.33 8.27
C THR A 7 66.01 13.87 8.42
N ALA A 8 65.36 13.40 7.35
CA ALA A 8 64.72 12.10 7.11
C ALA A 8 65.63 10.84 7.17
N PRO A 9 65.04 9.63 7.21
CA PRO A 9 65.36 8.66 6.14
C PRO A 9 64.22 7.71 5.69
N ILE A 10 64.50 7.03 4.56
CA ILE A 10 63.73 6.01 3.82
C ILE A 10 63.98 4.59 4.40
N ALA A 11 62.95 3.72 4.48
CA ALA A 11 63.01 2.24 4.40
C ALA A 11 61.56 1.67 4.34
N ALA A 12 61.10 1.00 3.27
CA ALA A 12 61.32 -0.39 2.87
C ALA A 12 60.51 -1.45 3.68
N GLY A 13 59.47 -2.00 3.04
CA GLY A 13 59.06 -3.41 3.12
C GLY A 13 58.10 -3.84 4.24
N GLN A 14 56.91 -4.32 3.87
CA GLN A 14 56.48 -5.70 4.16
C GLN A 14 55.15 -6.04 3.49
N SER A 15 55.20 -7.09 2.66
CA SER A 15 54.06 -7.81 2.11
C SER A 15 53.32 -8.56 3.22
N GLY A 16 51.99 -8.55 3.17
CA GLY A 16 51.12 -9.38 4.00
C GLY A 16 49.80 -9.64 3.29
N THR A 17 49.75 -10.75 2.56
CA THR A 17 48.52 -11.37 2.05
C THR A 17 47.55 -11.64 3.21
N ASN A 18 46.27 -11.29 3.05
CA ASN A 18 45.21 -12.09 3.67
C ASN A 18 44.01 -12.25 2.74
N VAL A 19 43.72 -13.53 2.55
CA VAL A 19 42.73 -14.15 1.69
C VAL A 19 41.33 -13.97 2.28
N GLY A 20 40.37 -13.73 1.39
CA GLY A 20 39.06 -14.39 1.34
C GLY A 20 38.28 -14.56 2.65
N GLY A 21 37.21 -13.79 2.77
CA GLY A 21 36.19 -14.03 3.79
C GLY A 21 34.90 -13.25 3.55
N ASN A 22 34.46 -13.11 2.29
CA ASN A 22 33.10 -12.67 1.99
C ASN A 22 32.16 -13.88 2.20
N ALA A 23 31.92 -14.22 3.47
CA ALA A 23 30.88 -15.18 3.83
C ALA A 23 29.53 -14.48 3.77
N GLN A 24 29.02 -14.41 2.54
CA GLN A 24 27.62 -14.56 2.16
C GLN A 24 26.67 -14.63 3.36
N GLN A 25 26.10 -13.48 3.75
CA GLN A 25 24.78 -13.49 4.35
C GLN A 25 23.84 -13.99 3.25
N THR A 26 23.61 -15.31 3.24
CA THR A 26 22.44 -15.88 2.59
C THR A 26 21.23 -15.30 3.32
N ALA A 27 20.72 -14.19 2.82
CA ALA A 27 19.33 -13.82 3.02
C ALA A 27 18.54 -15.07 2.64
N GLY A 28 17.87 -15.67 3.64
CA GLY A 28 16.99 -16.78 3.39
C GLY A 28 16.00 -16.32 2.32
N SER A 29 16.05 -16.95 1.16
CA SER A 29 14.99 -16.85 0.18
C SER A 29 13.75 -17.36 0.89
N GLU A 30 12.91 -16.45 1.38
CA GLU A 30 11.56 -16.84 1.78
C GLU A 30 10.96 -17.59 0.59
N PRO A 31 10.28 -18.73 0.82
CA PRO A 31 9.69 -19.50 -0.26
C PRO A 31 8.82 -18.55 -1.08
N GLU A 32 9.13 -18.45 -2.38
CA GLU A 32 8.43 -17.54 -3.27
C GLU A 32 6.94 -17.89 -3.23
N GLU A 33 6.14 -16.96 -2.72
CA GLU A 33 4.74 -17.20 -2.46
C GLU A 33 4.04 -17.51 -3.79
N VAL A 34 3.54 -18.74 -3.95
CA VAL A 34 2.91 -19.18 -5.19
C VAL A 34 1.55 -18.50 -5.34
N TRP A 35 1.39 -17.72 -6.41
CA TRP A 35 0.12 -17.10 -6.79
C TRP A 35 -0.65 -18.05 -7.70
N ASP A 36 -1.36 -18.99 -7.09
CA ASP A 36 -2.27 -19.87 -7.81
C ASP A 36 -3.55 -19.14 -8.26
N GLU A 37 -4.31 -19.80 -9.13
CA GLU A 37 -5.56 -19.24 -9.69
C GLU A 37 -6.56 -18.86 -8.60
N ALA A 38 -6.71 -19.69 -7.57
CA ALA A 38 -7.64 -19.45 -6.47
C ALA A 38 -7.29 -18.17 -5.69
N LYS A 39 -5.99 -17.96 -5.43
CA LYS A 39 -5.50 -16.76 -4.77
C LYS A 39 -5.63 -15.52 -5.64
N LEU A 40 -5.38 -15.65 -6.95
CA LEU A 40 -5.60 -14.56 -7.91
C LEU A 40 -7.07 -14.16 -7.97
N GLU A 41 -8.00 -15.13 -7.98
CA GLU A 41 -9.44 -14.86 -7.95
C GLU A 41 -9.84 -14.14 -6.65
N GLN A 42 -9.34 -14.60 -5.50
CA GLN A 42 -9.59 -13.95 -4.22
C GLN A 42 -9.02 -12.51 -4.19
N ALA A 43 -7.82 -12.32 -4.71
CA ALA A 43 -7.21 -11.00 -4.85
C ALA A 43 -8.04 -10.07 -5.74
N MET A 44 -8.59 -10.57 -6.85
CA MET A 44 -9.48 -9.81 -7.72
C MET A 44 -10.77 -9.39 -6.98
N LYS A 45 -11.36 -10.28 -6.18
CA LYS A 45 -12.52 -9.95 -5.32
C LYS A 45 -12.17 -8.85 -4.31
N THR A 46 -11.01 -8.96 -3.67
CA THR A 46 -10.51 -7.94 -2.73
C THR A 46 -10.30 -6.57 -3.42
N LEU A 47 -9.68 -6.55 -4.61
CA LEU A 47 -9.51 -5.31 -5.40
C LEU A 47 -10.85 -4.69 -5.81
N LYS A 48 -11.82 -5.54 -6.21
CA LYS A 48 -13.17 -5.09 -6.56
C LYS A 48 -13.84 -4.41 -5.37
N GLU A 49 -13.79 -5.03 -4.19
CA GLU A 49 -14.34 -4.44 -2.97
C GLU A 49 -13.62 -3.14 -2.55
N MET A 50 -12.29 -3.09 -2.63
CA MET A 50 -11.51 -1.86 -2.40
C MET A 50 -11.95 -0.74 -3.32
N HIS A 51 -12.13 -1.03 -4.61
CA HIS A 51 -12.58 -0.04 -5.58
C HIS A 51 -13.98 0.49 -5.27
N ILE A 52 -14.93 -0.40 -4.96
CA ILE A 52 -16.31 -0.02 -4.58
C ILE A 52 -16.28 0.89 -3.34
N GLN A 53 -15.54 0.51 -2.29
CA GLN A 53 -15.43 1.33 -1.08
C GLN A 53 -14.76 2.69 -1.36
N CYS A 54 -13.67 2.73 -2.13
CA CYS A 54 -13.00 3.98 -2.51
C CYS A 54 -13.95 4.94 -3.24
N ARG A 55 -14.78 4.42 -4.15
CA ARG A 55 -15.80 5.22 -4.83
C ARG A 55 -16.85 5.75 -3.85
N ASN A 56 -17.31 4.92 -2.92
CA ASN A 56 -18.29 5.32 -1.90
C ASN A 56 -17.79 6.47 -1.02
N LEU A 57 -16.48 6.56 -0.77
CA LEU A 57 -15.88 7.67 -0.02
C LEU A 57 -16.09 9.04 -0.67
N ARG A 58 -16.30 9.10 -1.99
CA ARG A 58 -16.62 10.38 -2.67
C ARG A 58 -17.93 11.00 -2.17
N SER A 59 -18.83 10.18 -1.63
CA SER A 59 -20.11 10.62 -1.08
C SER A 59 -20.06 10.97 0.41
N THR A 60 -18.93 10.74 1.09
CA THR A 60 -18.79 10.98 2.53
C THR A 60 -19.00 12.45 2.91
N ILE A 61 -18.27 13.38 2.27
CA ILE A 61 -18.42 14.81 2.55
C ILE A 61 -19.82 15.32 2.16
N PRO A 62 -20.34 15.05 0.96
CA PRO A 62 -21.72 15.42 0.62
C PRO A 62 -22.73 14.93 1.66
N ARG A 63 -22.63 13.67 2.12
CA ARG A 63 -23.54 13.08 3.10
C ARG A 63 -23.47 13.74 4.47
N LEU A 64 -22.28 14.12 4.93
CA LEU A 64 -22.09 14.85 6.18
C LEU A 64 -22.76 16.23 6.14
N LEU A 65 -22.76 16.87 4.98
CA LEU A 65 -23.30 18.21 4.79
C LEU A 65 -24.81 18.21 4.51
N THR A 66 -25.37 17.12 3.98
CA THR A 66 -26.80 17.03 3.64
C THR A 66 -27.74 17.48 4.77
N PRO A 67 -27.57 17.06 6.04
CA PRO A 67 -28.43 17.51 7.13
C PRO A 67 -28.36 19.03 7.38
N LEU A 68 -27.20 19.65 7.13
CA LEU A 68 -26.97 21.09 7.29
C LEU A 68 -27.52 21.90 6.12
N ALA A 69 -27.56 21.32 4.92
CA ALA A 69 -28.04 21.96 3.70
C ALA A 69 -29.57 21.85 3.53
N THR A 70 -30.25 21.04 4.34
CA THR A 70 -31.69 20.77 4.25
C THR A 70 -32.45 21.42 5.41
N LYS A 71 -33.61 22.01 5.11
CA LYS A 71 -34.47 22.60 6.16
C LYS A 71 -35.08 21.49 7.01
N GLN A 72 -34.65 21.40 8.26
CA GLN A 72 -35.15 20.42 9.23
C GLN A 72 -36.41 20.94 9.95
N GLN A 73 -37.27 20.04 10.43
CA GLN A 73 -38.50 20.43 11.12
C GLN A 73 -38.24 20.77 12.60
N SER A 74 -37.17 20.23 13.20
CA SER A 74 -36.74 20.54 14.56
C SER A 74 -35.22 20.42 14.77
N PRO A 75 -34.65 21.03 15.82
CA PRO A 75 -33.24 20.87 16.19
C PRO A 75 -32.85 19.42 16.50
N GLU A 76 -33.74 18.62 17.09
CA GLU A 76 -33.51 17.22 17.42
C GLU A 76 -33.36 16.37 16.16
N GLN A 77 -34.20 16.61 15.15
CA GLN A 77 -34.09 15.95 13.85
C GLN A 77 -32.77 16.29 13.14
N LEU A 78 -32.33 17.55 13.23
CA LEU A 78 -31.04 17.98 12.69
C LEU A 78 -29.89 17.21 13.36
N PHE A 79 -29.88 17.18 14.69
CA PHE A 79 -28.83 16.48 15.45
C PHE A 79 -28.80 14.99 15.14
N SER A 80 -29.96 14.33 15.15
CA SER A 80 -30.07 12.89 14.85
C SER A 80 -29.57 12.57 13.43
N SER A 81 -30.01 13.34 12.43
CA SER A 81 -29.60 13.15 11.03
C SER A 81 -28.11 13.38 10.82
N PHE A 82 -27.55 14.42 11.46
CA PHE A 82 -26.13 14.69 11.42
C PHE A 82 -25.31 13.59 12.11
N GLN A 83 -25.73 13.15 13.30
CA GLN A 83 -25.07 12.07 14.02
C GLN A 83 -25.04 10.78 13.19
N GLN A 84 -26.17 10.42 12.56
CA GLN A 84 -26.22 9.26 11.67
C GLN A 84 -25.26 9.40 10.48
N ALA A 85 -25.26 10.56 9.82
CA ALA A 85 -24.35 10.83 8.72
C ALA A 85 -22.87 10.74 9.15
N ALA A 86 -22.55 11.25 10.35
CA ALA A 86 -21.21 11.18 10.93
C ALA A 86 -20.78 9.74 11.26
N THR A 87 -21.65 8.97 11.92
CA THR A 87 -21.37 7.56 12.24
C THR A 87 -21.13 6.74 10.97
N THR A 88 -21.99 6.86 9.96
CA THR A 88 -21.83 6.14 8.69
C THR A 88 -20.53 6.55 7.98
N SER A 89 -20.24 7.84 7.92
CA SER A 89 -19.03 8.37 7.29
C SER A 89 -17.75 7.87 7.96
N ASN A 90 -17.71 7.87 9.29
CA ASN A 90 -16.58 7.34 10.05
C ASN A 90 -16.40 5.84 9.83
N LYS A 91 -17.51 5.09 9.78
CA LYS A 91 -17.48 3.65 9.50
C LYS A 91 -16.87 3.37 8.11
N GLU A 92 -17.33 4.06 7.07
CA GLU A 92 -16.82 3.88 5.70
C GLU A 92 -15.31 4.15 5.60
N VAL A 93 -14.83 5.25 6.16
CA VAL A 93 -13.40 5.61 6.15
C VAL A 93 -12.57 4.56 6.90
N ARG A 94 -13.05 4.12 8.08
CA ARG A 94 -12.37 3.10 8.87
C ARG A 94 -12.32 1.76 8.14
N ASP A 95 -13.44 1.31 7.59
CA ASP A 95 -13.55 0.02 6.93
C ASP A 95 -12.66 -0.02 5.67
N PHE A 96 -12.64 1.06 4.89
CA PHE A 96 -11.73 1.21 3.74
C PHE A 96 -10.26 1.23 4.17
N THR A 97 -9.93 2.01 5.20
CA THR A 97 -8.56 2.10 5.71
C THR A 97 -8.08 0.74 6.20
N ARG A 98 -8.94 -0.02 6.88
CA ARG A 98 -8.64 -1.38 7.33
C ARG A 98 -8.37 -2.29 6.14
N LEU A 99 -9.27 -2.30 5.15
CA LEU A 99 -9.12 -3.14 3.96
C LEU A 99 -7.81 -2.84 3.20
N MET A 100 -7.46 -1.56 3.05
CA MET A 100 -6.23 -1.14 2.38
C MET A 100 -4.95 -1.46 3.14
N LYS A 101 -5.01 -1.55 4.47
CA LYS A 101 -3.84 -1.80 5.34
C LYS A 101 -3.74 -3.24 5.81
N ASP A 102 -4.72 -4.05 5.49
CA ASP A 102 -4.70 -5.46 5.81
C ASP A 102 -3.53 -6.15 5.11
N GLU A 103 -2.98 -7.18 5.74
CA GLU A 103 -1.74 -7.82 5.28
C GLU A 103 -1.90 -8.36 3.85
N GLU A 104 -3.04 -8.98 3.56
CA GLU A 104 -3.37 -9.49 2.23
C GLU A 104 -3.47 -8.37 1.19
N GLY A 105 -4.07 -7.23 1.57
CA GLY A 105 -4.19 -6.06 0.71
C GLY A 105 -2.83 -5.47 0.36
N VAL A 106 -1.92 -5.38 1.33
CA VAL A 106 -0.54 -4.90 1.10
C VAL A 106 0.22 -5.86 0.20
N LYS A 107 0.19 -7.17 0.48
CA LYS A 107 0.86 -8.20 -0.35
C LYS A 107 0.36 -8.18 -1.79
N LEU A 108 -0.93 -7.98 -1.99
CA LEU A 108 -1.54 -7.86 -3.30
C LEU A 108 -0.98 -6.69 -4.11
N PHE A 109 -0.90 -5.49 -3.53
CA PHE A 109 -0.33 -4.34 -4.23
C PHE A 109 1.16 -4.51 -4.51
N GLU A 110 1.92 -5.11 -3.59
CA GLU A 110 3.34 -5.42 -3.82
C GLU A 110 3.53 -6.45 -4.94
N HIS A 111 2.71 -7.51 -4.97
CA HIS A 111 2.72 -8.47 -6.06
C HIS A 111 2.38 -7.82 -7.42
N ALA A 112 1.33 -6.99 -7.46
CA ALA A 112 0.95 -6.27 -8.67
C ALA A 112 2.06 -5.31 -9.16
N LYS A 113 2.78 -4.65 -8.24
CA LYS A 113 3.96 -3.83 -8.57
C LYS A 113 5.09 -4.67 -9.15
N LYS A 114 5.43 -5.81 -8.53
CA LYS A 114 6.46 -6.74 -9.00
C LYS A 114 6.12 -7.27 -10.41
N SER A 115 4.89 -7.76 -10.60
CA SER A 115 4.38 -8.25 -11.89
C SER A 115 4.50 -7.20 -13.00
N ARG A 116 4.13 -5.94 -12.71
CA ARG A 116 4.26 -4.85 -13.67
C ARG A 116 5.70 -4.48 -13.99
N ALA A 117 6.61 -4.57 -13.02
CA ALA A 117 8.03 -4.31 -13.25
C ALA A 117 8.69 -5.40 -14.11
N GLU A 118 8.29 -6.66 -13.91
CA GLU A 118 8.77 -7.81 -14.69
C GLU A 118 8.21 -7.85 -16.11
N ASN A 119 6.96 -7.39 -16.29
CA ASN A 119 6.30 -7.36 -17.59
C ASN A 119 5.72 -5.96 -17.93
N PRO A 120 6.57 -4.98 -18.25
CA PRO A 120 6.15 -3.59 -18.40
C PRO A 120 5.23 -3.33 -19.60
N HIS A 121 5.28 -4.18 -20.63
CA HIS A 121 4.53 -3.99 -21.89
C HIS A 121 3.48 -5.06 -22.17
N GLY A 122 3.48 -6.18 -21.43
CA GLY A 122 2.57 -7.31 -21.68
C GLY A 122 1.27 -7.27 -20.87
N ILE A 123 1.09 -6.30 -19.98
CA ILE A 123 -0.15 -6.18 -19.20
C ILE A 123 -1.13 -5.29 -19.95
N LYS A 124 -2.19 -5.90 -20.51
CA LYS A 124 -3.29 -5.17 -21.16
C LYS A 124 -3.96 -4.25 -20.12
N PRO A 125 -4.08 -2.94 -20.37
CA PRO A 125 -4.83 -2.06 -19.49
C PRO A 125 -6.29 -2.48 -19.40
N TRP A 126 -6.82 -2.49 -18.17
CA TRP A 126 -8.22 -2.78 -17.93
C TRP A 126 -9.13 -1.69 -18.54
N ARG A 127 -10.22 -2.10 -19.17
CA ARG A 127 -11.21 -1.21 -19.79
C ARG A 127 -12.58 -1.42 -19.16
N VAL A 128 -13.12 -0.34 -18.58
CA VAL A 128 -14.46 -0.31 -17.98
C VAL A 128 -15.54 -0.84 -18.93
N THR A 129 -15.41 -0.58 -20.23
CA THR A 129 -16.39 -1.01 -21.24
C THR A 129 -16.43 -2.52 -21.46
N GLU A 130 -15.36 -3.24 -21.11
CA GLU A 130 -15.26 -4.70 -21.28
C GLU A 130 -15.86 -5.46 -20.07
N HIS A 131 -16.07 -4.78 -18.94
CA HIS A 131 -16.53 -5.37 -17.68
C HIS A 131 -17.56 -4.46 -17.01
N PRO A 132 -18.82 -4.42 -17.46
CA PRO A 132 -19.83 -3.46 -16.97
C PRO A 132 -20.29 -3.72 -15.53
N ASP A 133 -20.20 -4.97 -15.06
CA ASP A 133 -20.60 -5.50 -13.74
C ASP A 133 -19.55 -5.27 -12.64
N TRP A 134 -18.43 -4.65 -12.96
CA TRP A 134 -17.32 -4.43 -12.04
C TRP A 134 -17.67 -3.58 -10.79
N LEU A 135 -18.82 -2.88 -10.80
CA LEU A 135 -19.33 -2.12 -9.65
C LEU A 135 -20.30 -2.92 -8.77
N ASP A 136 -20.79 -4.05 -9.27
CA ASP A 136 -21.78 -4.85 -8.55
C ASP A 136 -21.05 -5.71 -7.53
N ARG A 137 -21.43 -5.63 -6.26
CA ARG A 137 -20.84 -6.53 -5.26
C ARG A 137 -21.23 -7.97 -5.57
N ASP A 138 -20.26 -8.86 -5.44
CA ASP A 138 -20.50 -10.30 -5.58
C ASP A 138 -21.48 -10.71 -4.46
N THR A 139 -22.67 -11.19 -4.84
CA THR A 139 -23.73 -11.66 -3.93
C THR A 139 -23.56 -13.11 -3.56
#